data_AF-A0A562LB06-F1
#
_entry.id   AF-A0A562LB06-F1
#
_cell.length_a   1.000
_cell.length_b   1.000
_cell.length_c   1.000
_cell.angle_alpha   90.00
_cell.angle_beta   90.00
_cell.angle_gamma   90.00
#
_symmetry.space_group_name_H-M   'P 1'
#
loop_
_entity.id
_entity.type
_entity.pdbx_description
1 polymer ?
#
loop_
_entity_poly.entity_id
_entity_poly.type
_entity_poly.pdbx_seq_one_letter_code
_entity_poly.pdbx_strand_id
1 'polypeptide(L)'
;MNALPCAVSQSLREYYSRLEAEESCAEAVDAKVAEFLADPAKVEEAAGWCDGNQSSEFYGELERAGAAMGRVPLDRLMGSSELQHVLRLFEVLTNTQDAALRDMALASLRADRETQLNDASEAAYVRRCA
;
A
#
# COMPACT_ATOMS: atom_id res chain seq x y z
N MET A 1 13.41 22.23 -39.76
CA MET A 1 13.18 21.94 -38.32
C MET A 1 11.80 22.47 -37.99
N ASN A 2 10.80 21.59 -37.91
CA ASN A 2 9.43 22.00 -37.56
C ASN A 2 9.34 22.11 -36.04
N ALA A 3 9.26 23.34 -35.53
CA ALA A 3 8.92 23.58 -34.13
C ALA A 3 7.52 23.01 -33.87
N LEU A 4 7.37 22.23 -32.81
CA LEU A 4 6.05 21.76 -32.37
C LEU A 4 5.15 22.98 -32.10
N PRO A 5 3.87 22.94 -32.50
CA PRO A 5 2.93 24.00 -32.18
C PRO A 5 2.89 24.25 -30.66
N CYS A 6 2.84 25.52 -30.24
CA CYS A 6 2.89 25.94 -28.84
C CYS A 6 1.92 25.12 -27.93
N ALA A 7 0.71 24.85 -28.40
CA ALA A 7 -0.28 24.05 -27.69
C ALA A 7 0.15 22.60 -27.43
N VAL A 8 0.87 21.97 -28.37
CA VAL A 8 1.40 20.61 -28.21
C VAL A 8 2.53 20.60 -27.18
N SER A 9 3.39 21.63 -27.19
CA SER A 9 4.47 21.75 -26.20
C SER A 9 3.96 22.02 -24.78
N GLN A 10 2.86 22.74 -24.64
CA GLN A 10 2.22 22.99 -23.35
C GLN A 10 1.53 21.73 -22.82
N SER A 11 0.76 21.03 -23.67
CA SER A 11 0.10 19.77 -23.30
C SER A 11 1.09 18.68 -22.89
N LEU A 12 2.24 18.57 -23.57
CA LEU A 12 3.29 17.63 -23.18
C LEU A 12 3.91 18.00 -21.82
N ARG A 13 4.11 19.30 -21.54
CA ARG A 13 4.66 19.75 -20.25
C ARG A 13 3.70 19.45 -19.09
N GLU A 14 2.41 19.69 -19.29
CA GLU A 14 1.37 19.35 -18.31
C GLU A 14 1.27 17.84 -18.08
N TYR A 15 1.38 17.04 -19.14
CA TYR A 15 1.42 15.57 -19.04
C TYR A 15 2.62 15.07 -18.23
N TYR A 16 3.84 15.53 -18.54
CA TYR A 16 5.04 15.13 -17.80
C TYR A 16 5.01 15.60 -16.34
N SER A 17 4.53 16.81 -16.08
CA SER A 17 4.38 17.31 -14.69
C SER A 17 3.40 16.48 -13.87
N ARG A 18 2.32 15.97 -14.48
CA ARG A 18 1.39 15.07 -13.79
C ARG A 18 2.04 13.71 -13.52
N LEU A 19 2.78 13.18 -14.50
CA LEU A 19 3.49 11.90 -14.34
C LEU A 19 4.52 11.97 -13.22
N GLU A 20 5.34 13.02 -13.17
CA GLU A 20 6.32 13.23 -12.09
C GLU A 20 5.64 13.36 -10.71
N ALA A 21 4.48 14.01 -10.64
CA ALA A 21 3.71 14.11 -9.39
C ALA A 21 3.11 12.75 -8.96
N GLU A 22 2.68 11.93 -9.93
CA GLU A 22 2.18 10.58 -9.68
C GLU A 22 3.32 9.66 -9.21
N GLU A 23 4.48 9.69 -9.86
CA GLU A 23 5.68 8.95 -9.46
C GLU A 23 6.16 9.36 -8.06
N SER A 24 6.24 10.67 -7.79
CA SER A 24 6.61 11.17 -6.46
C SER A 24 5.62 10.75 -5.37
N CYS A 25 4.32 10.66 -5.70
CA CYS A 25 3.31 10.14 -4.77
C CYS A 25 3.52 8.65 -4.50
N ALA A 26 3.79 7.86 -5.53
CA ALA A 26 4.06 6.42 -5.38
C ALA A 26 5.30 6.16 -4.52
N GLU A 27 6.40 6.88 -4.76
CA GLU A 27 7.62 6.77 -3.94
C GLU A 27 7.38 7.14 -2.48
N ALA A 28 6.60 8.19 -2.22
CA ALA A 28 6.25 8.60 -0.85
C ALA A 28 5.39 7.54 -0.14
N VAL A 29 4.43 6.92 -0.86
CA VAL A 29 3.62 5.82 -0.34
C VAL A 29 4.49 4.61 -0.05
N ASP A 30 5.36 4.19 -0.96
CA ASP A 30 6.23 3.03 -0.76
C ASP A 30 7.21 3.25 0.42
N ALA A 31 7.76 4.46 0.57
CA ALA A 31 8.59 4.82 1.72
C ALA A 31 7.80 4.72 3.05
N LYS A 32 6.55 5.18 3.07
CA LYS A 32 5.68 5.12 4.25
C LYS A 32 5.24 3.68 4.55
N VAL A 33 5.00 2.86 3.54
CA VAL A 33 4.74 1.42 3.70
C VAL A 33 5.97 0.72 4.30
N ALA A 34 7.18 1.04 3.84
CA ALA A 34 8.40 0.49 4.42
C ALA A 34 8.58 0.87 5.90
N GLU A 35 8.21 2.10 6.28
CA GLU A 35 8.15 2.54 7.68
C GLU A 35 7.14 1.71 8.49
N PHE A 36 5.93 1.50 7.97
CA PHE A 36 4.89 0.72 8.63
C PHE A 36 5.23 -0.76 8.75
N LEU A 37 5.88 -1.36 7.76
CA LEU A 37 6.34 -2.75 7.82
C LEU A 37 7.42 -2.97 8.89
N ALA A 38 8.16 -1.92 9.26
CA ALA A 38 9.13 -1.97 10.35
C ALA A 38 8.48 -1.80 11.74
N ASP A 39 7.21 -1.39 11.82
CA ASP A 39 6.45 -1.20 13.06
C ASP A 39 5.38 -2.31 13.23
N PRO A 40 5.60 -3.27 14.15
CA PRO A 40 4.64 -4.35 14.40
C PRO A 40 3.21 -3.87 14.74
N ALA A 41 3.07 -2.72 15.40
CA ALA A 41 1.75 -2.18 15.73
C ALA A 41 0.99 -1.73 14.47
N LYS A 42 1.71 -1.19 13.48
CA LYS A 42 1.13 -0.80 12.18
C LYS A 42 0.77 -2.01 11.34
N VAL A 43 1.58 -3.06 11.39
CA VAL A 43 1.28 -4.34 10.75
C VAL A 43 0.02 -4.97 11.35
N GLU A 44 -0.13 -4.92 12.68
CA GLU A 44 -1.33 -5.40 13.39
C GLU A 44 -2.57 -4.55 13.06
N GLU A 45 -2.43 -3.22 13.01
CA GLU A 45 -3.51 -2.32 12.58
C GLU A 45 -3.99 -2.64 11.16
N ALA A 46 -3.06 -2.84 10.22
CA ALA A 46 -3.38 -3.27 8.86
C ALA A 46 -4.04 -4.66 8.79
N ALA A 47 -3.58 -5.60 9.63
CA ALA A 47 -4.20 -6.91 9.75
C ALA A 47 -5.63 -6.82 10.30
N GLY A 48 -5.87 -5.94 11.27
CA GLY A 48 -7.21 -5.66 11.80
C GLY A 48 -8.14 -5.05 10.76
N TRP A 49 -7.64 -4.22 9.84
CA TRP A 49 -8.40 -3.74 8.68
C TRP A 49 -8.74 -4.85 7.68
N CYS A 50 -7.92 -5.90 7.63
CA CYS A 50 -8.14 -7.06 6.79
C CYS A 50 -9.07 -8.10 7.44
N ASP A 51 -9.35 -7.98 8.74
CA ASP A 51 -10.21 -8.92 9.45
C ASP A 51 -11.63 -8.87 8.86
N GLY A 52 -12.14 -10.03 8.47
CA GLY A 52 -13.42 -10.14 7.76
C GLY A 52 -13.45 -9.66 6.30
N ASN A 53 -12.33 -9.19 5.70
CA ASN A 53 -12.30 -8.84 4.27
C ASN A 53 -12.33 -10.05 3.33
N GLN A 54 -11.99 -11.23 3.86
CA GLN A 54 -12.12 -12.49 3.13
C GLN A 54 -13.37 -13.24 3.54
N SER A 55 -13.89 -14.07 2.64
CA SER A 55 -15.09 -14.86 2.92
C SER A 55 -14.81 -15.96 3.96
N SER A 56 -15.87 -16.41 4.64
CA SER A 56 -15.75 -17.55 5.56
C SER A 56 -15.28 -18.82 4.85
N GLU A 57 -15.64 -18.99 3.57
CA GLU A 57 -15.16 -20.09 2.73
C GLU A 57 -13.64 -20.05 2.53
N PHE A 58 -13.07 -18.85 2.31
CA PHE A 58 -11.62 -18.66 2.17
C PHE A 58 -10.89 -19.04 3.45
N TYR A 59 -11.34 -18.58 4.61
CA TYR A 59 -10.74 -18.95 5.89
C TYR A 59 -10.86 -20.45 6.16
N GLY A 60 -11.99 -21.07 5.81
CA GLY A 60 -12.15 -22.51 5.88
C GLY A 60 -11.23 -23.28 4.92
N GLU A 61 -10.93 -22.72 3.74
CA GLU A 61 -9.96 -23.30 2.80
C GLU A 61 -8.53 -23.22 3.35
N LEU A 62 -8.15 -22.08 3.92
CA LEU A 62 -6.85 -21.90 4.58
C LEU A 62 -6.64 -22.91 5.72
N GLU A 63 -7.65 -23.10 6.57
CA GLU A 63 -7.60 -24.08 7.66
C GLU A 63 -7.43 -25.51 7.12
N ARG A 64 -8.20 -25.90 6.10
CA ARG A 64 -8.09 -27.23 5.47
C ARG A 64 -6.74 -27.44 4.80
N ALA A 65 -6.22 -26.43 4.08
CA ALA A 65 -4.93 -26.48 3.42
C ALA A 65 -3.79 -26.62 4.44
N GLY A 66 -3.84 -25.87 5.54
CA GLY A 66 -2.88 -25.99 6.64
C GLY A 66 -2.92 -27.37 7.30
N ALA A 67 -4.11 -27.92 7.55
CA ALA A 67 -4.27 -29.26 8.11
C ALA A 67 -3.74 -30.35 7.16
N ALA A 68 -3.94 -30.20 5.85
CA ALA A 68 -3.39 -31.11 4.84
C ALA A 68 -1.85 -31.04 4.81
N MET A 69 -1.28 -29.83 4.81
CA MET A 69 0.16 -29.62 4.85
C MET A 69 0.80 -30.23 6.11
N GLY A 70 0.14 -30.13 7.26
CA GLY A 70 0.60 -30.73 8.52
C GLY A 70 0.67 -32.27 8.52
N ARG A 71 0.09 -32.93 7.51
CA ARG A 71 0.19 -34.39 7.32
C ARG A 71 1.34 -34.81 6.40
N VAL A 72 1.98 -33.85 5.72
CA VAL A 72 3.12 -34.12 4.84
C VAL A 72 4.38 -34.25 5.70
N PRO A 73 5.12 -35.37 5.60
CA PRO A 73 6.42 -35.51 6.25
C PRO A 73 7.38 -34.37 5.86
N LEU A 74 8.14 -33.85 6.83
CA LEU A 74 9.00 -32.67 6.61
C LEU A 74 10.02 -32.86 5.49
N ASP A 75 10.57 -34.08 5.34
CA ASP A 75 11.50 -34.47 4.28
C ASP A 75 10.86 -34.46 2.87
N ARG A 76 9.53 -34.37 2.80
CA ARG A 76 8.74 -34.35 1.55
C ARG A 76 7.92 -33.06 1.40
N LEU A 77 8.05 -32.12 2.34
CA LEU A 77 7.26 -30.90 2.34
C LEU A 77 7.62 -29.99 1.15
N MET A 78 8.92 -29.86 0.88
CA MET A 78 9.43 -29.06 -0.23
C MET A 78 8.97 -29.65 -1.56
N GLY A 79 8.28 -28.82 -2.36
CA GLY A 79 7.71 -29.22 -3.65
C GLY A 79 6.36 -29.94 -3.57
N SER A 80 5.82 -30.19 -2.37
CA SER A 80 4.48 -30.79 -2.22
C SER A 80 3.37 -29.87 -2.73
N SER A 81 2.28 -30.47 -3.21
CA SER A 81 1.08 -29.74 -3.64
C SER A 81 0.44 -28.95 -2.49
N GLU A 82 0.53 -29.49 -1.27
CA GLU A 82 -0.02 -28.94 -0.05
C GLU A 82 0.71 -27.66 0.36
N LEU A 83 2.05 -27.66 0.33
CA LEU A 83 2.85 -26.45 0.55
C LEU A 83 2.52 -25.39 -0.51
N GLN A 84 2.50 -25.77 -1.80
CA GLN A 84 2.16 -24.84 -2.88
C GLN A 84 0.76 -24.24 -2.70
N HIS A 85 -0.21 -25.03 -2.23
CA HIS A 85 -1.57 -24.57 -2.01
C HIS A 85 -1.65 -23.55 -0.87
N VAL A 86 -1.00 -23.85 0.26
CA VAL A 86 -0.92 -22.93 1.40
C VAL A 86 -0.24 -21.61 0.99
N LEU A 87 0.87 -21.68 0.26
CA LEU A 87 1.57 -20.48 -0.22
C LEU A 87 0.70 -19.60 -1.13
N ARG A 88 -0.11 -20.20 -2.02
CA ARG A 88 -1.07 -19.43 -2.84
C ARG A 88 -2.13 -18.72 -2.01
N LEU A 89 -2.62 -19.33 -0.93
CA LEU A 89 -3.58 -18.69 -0.03
C LEU A 89 -2.93 -17.56 0.78
N PHE A 90 -1.69 -17.75 1.23
CA PHE A 90 -0.92 -16.69 1.88
C PHE A 90 -0.59 -15.53 0.94
N GLU A 91 -0.38 -15.77 -0.34
CA GLU A 91 -0.20 -14.71 -1.34
C GLU A 91 -1.44 -13.81 -1.42
N VAL A 92 -2.65 -14.39 -1.41
CA VAL A 92 -3.90 -13.62 -1.37
C VAL A 92 -4.01 -12.78 -0.09
N LEU A 93 -3.67 -13.35 1.07
CA LEU A 93 -3.65 -12.62 2.34
C LEU A 93 -2.64 -11.48 2.34
N THR A 94 -1.42 -11.75 1.87
CA THR A 94 -0.34 -10.76 1.79
C THR A 94 -0.73 -9.61 0.87
N ASN A 95 -1.32 -9.89 -0.29
CA ASN A 95 -1.81 -8.86 -1.21
C ASN A 95 -2.91 -7.99 -0.57
N THR A 96 -3.79 -8.58 0.24
CA THR A 96 -4.84 -7.84 0.96
C THR A 96 -4.21 -6.92 2.01
N GLN A 97 -3.25 -7.43 2.77
CA GLN A 97 -2.53 -6.66 3.79
C GLN A 97 -1.69 -5.53 3.17
N ASP A 98 -1.02 -5.79 2.05
CA ASP A 98 -0.24 -4.81 1.30
C ASP A 98 -1.13 -3.68 0.77
N ALA A 99 -2.34 -4.00 0.30
CA ALA A 99 -3.32 -2.99 -0.11
C ALA A 99 -3.76 -2.13 1.08
N ALA A 100 -4.07 -2.74 2.22
CA ALA A 100 -4.42 -2.02 3.44
C ALA A 100 -3.29 -1.10 3.93
N LEU A 101 -2.04 -1.58 3.92
CA LEU A 101 -0.87 -0.78 4.27
C LEU A 101 -0.68 0.42 3.34
N ARG A 102 -0.91 0.24 2.03
CA ARG A 102 -0.86 1.34 1.05
C ARG A 102 -1.96 2.37 1.29
N ASP A 103 -3.17 1.94 1.58
CA ASP A 103 -4.28 2.84 1.89
C ASP A 103 -4.04 3.62 3.19
N MET A 104 -3.52 2.96 4.23
CA MET A 104 -3.10 3.60 5.48
C MET A 104 -1.97 4.62 5.24
N ALA A 105 -0.96 4.25 4.44
CA ALA A 105 0.15 5.13 4.09
C ALA A 105 -0.35 6.38 3.36
N LEU A 106 -1.24 6.21 2.38
CA LEU A 106 -1.84 7.31 1.64
C LEU A 106 -2.69 8.22 2.56
N ALA A 107 -3.46 7.65 3.48
CA ALA A 107 -4.23 8.41 4.46
C ALA A 107 -3.33 9.22 5.40
N SER A 108 -2.24 8.62 5.89
CA SER A 108 -1.24 9.29 6.73
C SER A 108 -0.61 10.49 6.01
N LEU A 109 -0.14 10.29 4.78
CA LEU A 109 0.48 11.38 3.99
C LEU A 109 -0.48 12.53 3.71
N ARG A 110 -1.77 12.24 3.52
CA ARG A 110 -2.82 13.25 3.35
C ARG A 110 -3.04 14.04 4.64
N ALA A 111 -3.12 13.37 5.78
CA ALA A 111 -3.27 14.01 7.08
C ALA A 111 -2.06 14.89 7.44
N ASP A 112 -0.85 14.43 7.14
CA ASP A 112 0.39 15.20 7.33
C ASP A 112 0.37 16.48 6.49
N ARG A 113 -0.04 16.37 5.22
CA ARG A 113 -0.15 17.51 4.31
C ARG A 113 -1.20 18.52 4.76
N GLU A 114 -2.35 18.05 5.22
CA GLU A 114 -3.42 18.92 5.73
C GLU A 114 -2.94 19.69 6.98
N THR A 115 -2.26 19.02 7.89
CA THR A 115 -1.66 19.63 9.09
C THR A 115 -0.66 20.73 8.71
N GLN A 116 0.25 20.45 7.78
CA GLN A 116 1.23 21.44 7.28
C GLN A 116 0.58 22.67 6.65
N LEU A 117 -0.52 22.48 5.90
CA LEU A 117 -1.26 23.58 5.28
C LEU A 117 -1.96 24.44 6.35
N ASN A 118 -2.55 23.81 7.36
CA ASN A 118 -3.19 24.51 8.47
C ASN A 118 -2.16 25.34 9.25
N ASP A 119 -1.04 24.75 9.63
CA ASP A 119 0.04 25.44 10.35
C ASP A 119 0.60 26.63 9.56
N ALA A 120 0.80 26.45 8.24
CA ALA A 120 1.25 27.52 7.36
C ALA A 120 0.22 28.66 7.27
N SER A 121 -1.06 28.32 7.21
CA SER A 121 -2.15 29.30 7.16
C SER A 121 -2.25 30.11 8.47
N GLU A 122 -2.07 29.46 9.61
CA GLU A 122 -2.08 30.09 10.93
C GLU A 122 -0.87 31.02 11.08
N ALA A 123 0.33 30.55 10.69
CA ALA A 123 1.54 31.38 10.71
C ALA A 123 1.40 32.63 9.82
N ALA A 124 0.77 32.50 8.65
CA ALA A 124 0.51 33.63 7.75
C ALA A 124 -0.52 34.61 8.34
N TYR A 125 -1.56 34.10 9.00
CA TYR A 125 -2.54 34.90 9.72
C TYR A 125 -1.88 35.71 10.85
N VAL A 126 -1.08 35.06 11.69
CA VAL A 126 -0.35 35.70 12.79
C VAL A 126 0.58 36.80 12.28
N ARG A 127 1.34 36.57 11.21
CA ARG A 127 2.21 37.60 10.61
C ARG A 127 1.46 38.79 10.03
N ARG A 128 0.20 38.62 9.63
CA ARG A 128 -0.63 39.69 9.06
C ARG A 128 -1.35 40.50 10.15
N CYS A 129 -1.56 39.90 11.32
CA CYS A 129 -2.25 40.53 12.45
C CYS A 129 -1.31 41.09 13.52
N ALA A 130 0.00 40.79 13.44
CA ALA A 130 1.07 41.41 14.21
C ALA A 130 1.58 42.69 13.52
#